data_AF-A0A8H8WSZ2-F1
#
_entry.id   AF-A0A8H8WSZ2-F1
#
_cell.length_a   1.000
_cell.length_b   1.000
_cell.length_c   1.000
_cell.angle_alpha   90.00
_cell.angle_beta   90.00
_cell.angle_gamma   90.00
#
_symmetry.space_group_name_H-M   'P 1'
#
loop_
_entity.id
_entity.type
_entity.pdbx_description
1 polymer ?
#
loop_
_entity_poly.entity_id
_entity_poly.type
_entity_poly.pdbx_seq_one_letter_code
_entity_poly.pdbx_strand_id
1 'polypeptide(L)'
;MTNSPHVVVAGTRRVWSLEQKRAILAEADDPATTASEVARRHGLHSSLLFRWRRALLAEQQASVAAAPPSFIPLALPPPATTADDVPDGPGLIEIELSGGHRVRAAAGADLTLLQGAIAALLGR
;
A
#
# COMPACT_ATOMS: atom_id res chain seq x y z
N MET A 1 49.63 -38.33 19.01
CA MET A 1 49.29 -37.63 17.75
C MET A 1 47.90 -38.09 17.33
N THR A 2 46.85 -37.40 17.79
CA THR A 2 45.46 -37.82 17.59
C THR A 2 44.96 -37.29 16.25
N ASN A 3 44.80 -38.20 15.28
CA ASN A 3 44.30 -37.89 13.95
C ASN A 3 42.77 -37.70 14.05
N SER A 4 42.31 -36.45 14.10
CA SER A 4 40.87 -36.13 14.13
C SER A 4 40.30 -36.29 12.71
N PRO A 5 39.24 -37.09 12.52
CA PRO A 5 38.64 -37.24 11.20
C PRO A 5 37.92 -35.95 10.82
N HIS A 6 38.50 -35.17 9.91
CA HIS A 6 37.79 -34.09 9.23
C HIS A 6 36.80 -34.70 8.24
N VAL A 7 35.53 -34.79 8.65
CA VAL A 7 34.43 -35.17 7.74
C VAL A 7 34.10 -33.96 6.87
N VAL A 8 34.62 -33.94 5.64
CA VAL A 8 34.18 -33.00 4.60
C VAL A 8 32.91 -33.58 3.97
N VAL A 9 31.75 -33.23 4.52
CA VAL A 9 30.47 -33.48 3.85
C VAL A 9 30.38 -32.50 2.68
N ALA A 10 30.58 -32.99 1.46
CA ALA A 10 30.34 -32.23 0.24
C ALA A 10 28.82 -31.96 0.10
N GLY A 11 28.33 -30.92 0.78
CA GLY A 11 26.96 -30.45 0.63
C GLY A 11 26.76 -29.88 -0.77
N THR A 12 25.94 -30.54 -1.59
CA THR A 12 25.59 -30.10 -2.95
C THR A 12 24.81 -28.78 -3.01
N ARG A 13 24.47 -28.20 -1.86
CA ARG A 13 23.70 -26.97 -1.75
C ARG A 13 24.60 -25.81 -1.34
N ARG A 14 24.76 -24.84 -2.25
CA ARG A 14 25.51 -23.61 -2.01
C ARG A 14 25.01 -22.93 -0.73
N VAL A 15 25.91 -22.74 0.23
CA VAL A 15 25.66 -22.01 1.48
C VAL A 15 26.02 -20.56 1.26
N TRP A 16 25.12 -19.66 1.67
CA TRP A 16 25.32 -18.21 1.58
C TRP A 16 25.51 -17.65 2.98
N SER A 17 26.64 -16.97 3.19
CA SER A 17 26.87 -16.20 4.43
C SER A 17 25.86 -15.05 4.52
N LEU A 18 25.69 -14.53 5.74
CA LEU A 18 24.80 -13.41 6.00
C LEU A 18 25.21 -12.16 5.20
N GLU A 19 26.52 -11.91 5.12
CA GLU A 19 27.12 -10.82 4.34
C GLU A 19 26.81 -10.98 2.85
N GLN A 20 26.98 -12.18 2.29
CA GLN A 20 26.65 -12.44 0.88
C GLN A 20 25.17 -12.24 0.60
N LYS A 21 24.28 -12.69 1.49
CA LYS A 21 22.84 -12.46 1.34
C LYS A 21 22.52 -10.96 1.31
N ARG A 22 23.17 -10.16 2.18
CA ARG A 22 22.98 -8.70 2.21
C ARG A 22 23.50 -8.02 0.95
N ALA A 23 24.68 -8.40 0.47
CA ALA A 23 25.25 -7.85 -0.77
C ALA A 23 24.34 -8.10 -1.97
N ILE A 24 23.83 -9.33 -2.12
CA ILE A 24 22.94 -9.69 -3.22
C ILE A 24 21.58 -8.98 -3.10
N LEU A 25 21.06 -8.82 -1.88
CA LEU A 25 19.81 -8.07 -1.68
C LEU A 25 19.97 -6.57 -1.96
N ALA A 26 21.10 -5.97 -1.59
CA ALA A 26 21.39 -4.57 -1.90
C ALA A 26 21.48 -4.34 -3.42
N GLU A 27 22.10 -5.26 -4.15
CA GLU A 27 22.11 -5.25 -5.62
C GLU A 27 20.68 -5.36 -6.20
N ALA A 28 19.83 -6.18 -5.59
CA ALA A 28 18.43 -6.35 -6.00
C ALA A 28 17.49 -5.20 -5.60
N ASP A 29 17.92 -4.28 -4.74
CA ASP A 29 17.19 -3.09 -4.34
C ASP A 29 17.53 -1.87 -5.22
N ASP A 30 18.54 -1.99 -6.09
CA ASP A 30 18.87 -0.96 -7.08
C ASP A 30 17.72 -0.80 -8.11
N PRO A 31 17.15 0.41 -8.28
CA PRO A 31 16.06 0.66 -9.22
C PRO A 31 16.45 0.43 -10.69
N ALA A 32 17.75 0.37 -11.00
CA ALA A 32 18.24 0.06 -12.35
C ALA A 32 18.19 -1.44 -12.68
N THR A 33 17.94 -2.32 -11.70
CA THR A 33 17.92 -3.78 -11.91
C THR A 33 16.60 -4.39 -11.46
N THR A 34 16.40 -5.67 -11.79
CA THR A 34 15.28 -6.45 -11.25
C THR A 34 15.78 -7.59 -10.36
N ALA A 35 15.03 -7.91 -9.30
CA ALA A 35 15.35 -9.03 -8.42
C ALA A 35 15.50 -10.37 -9.18
N SER A 36 14.74 -10.57 -10.26
CA SER A 36 14.87 -11.75 -11.11
C SER A 36 16.18 -11.79 -11.90
N GLU A 37 16.66 -10.65 -12.36
CA GLU A 37 17.95 -10.55 -13.05
C GLU A 37 19.12 -10.81 -12.11
N VAL A 38 19.11 -10.16 -10.94
CA VAL A 38 20.12 -10.37 -9.90
C VAL A 38 20.11 -11.84 -9.44
N ALA A 39 18.93 -12.44 -9.25
CA ALA A 39 18.83 -13.86 -8.92
C ALA A 39 19.51 -14.75 -9.97
N ARG A 40 19.25 -14.52 -11.27
CA ARG A 40 19.91 -15.29 -12.35
C ARG A 40 21.43 -15.14 -12.35
N ARG A 41 21.94 -13.93 -12.15
CA ARG A 41 23.39 -13.64 -12.08
C ARG A 41 24.08 -14.45 -10.98
N HIS A 42 23.38 -14.67 -9.87
CA HIS A 42 23.88 -15.44 -8.71
C HIS A 42 23.48 -16.93 -8.73
N GLY A 43 22.83 -17.42 -9.80
CA GLY A 43 22.37 -18.82 -9.89
C GLY A 43 21.26 -19.17 -8.92
N LEU A 44 20.41 -18.19 -8.58
CA LEU A 44 19.33 -18.29 -7.60
C LEU A 44 17.95 -18.21 -8.28
N HIS A 45 16.94 -18.77 -7.62
CA HIS A 45 15.54 -18.48 -7.92
C HIS A 45 15.11 -17.19 -7.22
N SER A 46 14.33 -16.33 -7.88
CA SER A 46 13.89 -15.03 -7.32
C SER A 46 13.16 -15.17 -5.98
N SER A 47 12.38 -16.23 -5.78
CA SER A 47 11.71 -16.54 -4.51
C SER A 47 12.67 -16.69 -3.32
N LEU A 48 13.94 -17.01 -3.55
CA LEU A 48 14.96 -17.09 -2.49
C LEU A 48 15.33 -15.70 -1.97
N LEU A 49 15.42 -14.69 -2.84
CA LEU A 49 15.68 -13.30 -2.45
C LEU A 49 14.55 -12.77 -1.56
N PHE A 50 13.28 -12.97 -1.97
CA PHE A 50 12.14 -12.57 -1.15
C PHE A 50 12.09 -13.28 0.21
N ARG A 51 12.54 -14.54 0.27
CA ARG A 51 12.66 -15.28 1.52
C ARG A 51 13.73 -14.70 2.43
N TRP A 52 14.90 -14.36 1.87
CA TRP A 52 15.98 -13.72 2.62
C TRP A 52 15.58 -12.32 3.11
N ARG A 53 14.90 -11.52 2.28
CA ARG A 53 14.39 -10.20 2.66
C ARG A 53 13.46 -10.30 3.87
N ARG A 54 12.49 -11.22 3.85
CA ARG A 54 11.60 -11.46 5.01
C ARG A 54 12.35 -11.94 6.26
N ALA A 55 13.30 -12.85 6.12
CA ALA A 55 14.07 -13.35 7.25
C ALA A 55 14.92 -12.25 7.92
N LEU A 56 15.61 -11.42 7.12
CA LEU A 56 16.41 -10.31 7.64
C LEU A 56 15.55 -9.20 8.27
N LEU A 57 14.36 -8.95 7.73
CA LEU A 57 13.40 -8.02 8.36
C LEU A 57 12.89 -8.57 9.69
N ALA A 58 12.59 -9.87 9.77
CA ALA A 58 12.17 -10.51 11.02
C ALA A 58 13.29 -10.49 12.07
N GLU A 59 14.55 -10.72 11.67
CA GLU A 59 15.72 -10.59 12.57
C GLU A 59 15.89 -9.16 13.08
N GLN A 60 15.73 -8.15 12.22
CA GLN A 60 15.75 -6.74 12.63
C GLN A 60 14.60 -6.41 13.59
N GLN A 61 13.39 -6.87 13.30
CA GLN A 61 12.22 -6.65 14.17
C GLN A 61 12.36 -7.36 15.51
N ALA A 62 12.93 -8.56 15.55
CA ALA A 62 13.24 -9.25 16.80
C ALA A 62 14.29 -8.48 17.63
N SER A 63 15.26 -7.83 16.98
CA SER A 63 16.21 -6.93 17.64
C SER A 63 15.59 -5.62 18.12
N VAL A 64 14.47 -5.18 17.52
CA VAL A 64 13.75 -3.93 17.82
C VAL A 64 12.53 -4.19 18.73
N ALA A 65 12.23 -5.44 19.09
CA ALA A 65 11.02 -5.89 19.80
C ALA A 65 10.80 -5.29 21.21
N ALA A 66 11.61 -4.32 21.64
CA ALA A 66 11.35 -3.49 22.81
C ALA A 66 10.44 -2.27 22.49
N ALA A 67 10.26 -1.89 21.22
CA ALA A 67 9.46 -0.73 20.85
C ALA A 67 8.05 -1.14 20.36
N PRO A 68 6.97 -0.49 20.84
CA PRO A 68 5.63 -0.69 20.29
C PRO A 68 5.58 -0.23 18.82
N PRO A 69 4.70 -0.84 17.99
CA PRO A 69 4.52 -0.40 16.60
C PRO A 69 4.14 1.09 16.56
N SER A 70 4.82 1.87 15.74
CA SER A 70 4.56 3.30 15.54
C SER A 70 3.91 3.57 14.18
N PHE A 71 3.04 4.56 14.14
CA PHE A 71 2.48 5.05 12.89
C PHE A 71 3.47 6.00 12.21
N ILE A 72 3.62 5.87 10.89
CA ILE A 72 4.39 6.82 10.07
C ILE A 72 3.40 7.86 9.54
N PRO A 73 3.59 9.17 9.83
CA PRO A 73 2.74 10.20 9.27
C PRO A 73 2.95 10.28 7.76
N LEU A 74 1.90 10.04 6.99
CA LEU A 74 1.87 10.21 5.53
C LEU A 74 1.10 11.49 5.20
N ALA A 75 1.78 12.48 4.64
CA ALA A 75 1.11 13.67 4.12
C ALA A 75 0.43 13.33 2.79
N LEU A 76 -0.89 13.50 2.73
CA LEU A 76 -1.64 13.42 1.49
C LEU A 76 -1.58 14.77 0.77
N PRO A 77 -1.50 14.79 -0.56
CA PRO A 77 -1.69 16.05 -1.30
C PRO A 77 -3.10 16.60 -1.02
N PRO A 78 -3.28 17.93 -1.05
CA PRO A 78 -4.60 18.53 -0.89
C PRO A 78 -5.55 17.94 -1.94
N PRO A 79 -6.81 17.65 -1.57
CA PRO A 79 -7.80 17.18 -2.54
C PRO A 79 -7.90 18.20 -3.67
N ALA A 80 -7.91 17.73 -4.91
CA ALA A 80 -8.18 18.59 -6.04
C ALA A 80 -9.61 19.12 -5.86
N THR A 81 -9.75 20.41 -5.58
CA THR A 81 -11.06 21.08 -5.52
C THR A 81 -11.68 21.02 -6.91
N THR A 82 -12.53 20.02 -7.15
CA THR A 82 -13.54 20.14 -8.20
C THR A 82 -14.57 21.16 -7.73
N ALA A 83 -15.07 21.99 -8.63
CA ALA A 83 -16.00 23.08 -8.33
C ALA A 83 -17.32 22.64 -7.64
N ASP A 84 -17.56 21.32 -7.51
CA ASP A 84 -18.69 20.71 -6.82
C ASP A 84 -18.51 20.57 -5.29
N ASP A 85 -17.32 20.83 -4.72
CA ASP A 85 -17.06 20.64 -3.28
C ASP A 85 -17.06 21.97 -2.50
N VAL A 86 -17.93 22.90 -2.90
CA VAL A 86 -18.26 24.04 -2.05
C VAL A 86 -19.18 23.50 -0.95
N PRO A 87 -18.81 23.57 0.34
CA PRO A 87 -19.72 23.18 1.40
C PRO A 87 -20.97 24.05 1.29
N ASP A 88 -22.10 23.41 1.00
CA ASP A 88 -23.39 24.06 0.98
C ASP A 88 -23.58 24.79 2.31
N GLY A 89 -23.95 26.08 2.22
CA GLY A 89 -24.14 26.93 3.39
C GLY A 89 -25.13 26.30 4.39
N PRO A 90 -25.09 26.71 5.67
CA PRO A 90 -25.95 26.14 6.70
C PRO A 90 -27.43 26.20 6.27
N GLY A 91 -28.08 25.05 6.19
CA GLY A 91 -29.50 24.93 5.87
C GLY A 91 -29.85 24.38 4.48
N LEU A 92 -28.91 23.75 3.76
CA LEU A 92 -29.26 23.01 2.56
C LEU A 92 -29.86 21.64 2.87
N ILE A 93 -31.00 21.35 2.25
CA ILE A 93 -31.66 20.04 2.25
C ILE A 93 -31.40 19.41 0.88
N GLU A 94 -30.85 18.21 0.89
CA GLU A 94 -30.66 17.38 -0.29
C GLU A 94 -31.69 16.26 -0.30
N ILE A 95 -32.41 16.12 -1.41
CA ILE A 95 -33.48 15.13 -1.60
C ILE A 95 -33.11 14.27 -2.80
N GLU A 96 -32.94 12.98 -2.57
CA GLU A 96 -32.74 12.00 -3.63
C GLU A 96 -34.10 11.39 -4.03
N LEU A 97 -34.42 11.45 -5.32
CA LEU A 97 -35.66 10.93 -5.88
C LEU A 97 -35.42 9.57 -6.55
N SER A 98 -36.46 8.74 -6.59
CA SER A 98 -36.47 7.50 -7.37
C SER A 98 -36.23 7.83 -8.85
N GLY A 99 -35.12 7.36 -9.42
CA GLY A 99 -34.69 7.70 -10.79
C GLY A 99 -33.31 8.33 -10.89
N GLY A 100 -32.61 8.54 -9.76
CA GLY A 100 -31.25 9.09 -9.74
C GLY A 100 -31.21 10.62 -9.81
N HIS A 101 -32.37 11.27 -9.75
CA HIS A 101 -32.47 12.73 -9.65
C HIS A 101 -32.18 13.19 -8.22
N ARG A 102 -31.45 14.30 -8.10
CA ARG A 102 -31.06 14.91 -6.82
C ARG A 102 -31.51 16.37 -6.82
N VAL A 103 -32.26 16.77 -5.80
CA VAL A 103 -32.75 18.14 -5.62
C VAL A 103 -32.07 18.73 -4.39
N ARG A 104 -31.48 19.91 -4.55
CA ARG A 104 -30.85 20.68 -3.46
C ARG A 104 -31.65 21.96 -3.23
N ALA A 105 -32.05 22.20 -1.99
CA ALA A 105 -32.85 23.36 -1.61
C ALA A 105 -32.26 24.02 -0.36
N ALA A 106 -32.03 25.33 -0.42
CA ALA A 106 -31.62 26.11 0.75
C ALA A 106 -32.80 26.40 1.68
N ALA A 107 -32.51 26.72 2.94
CA ALA A 107 -33.49 27.20 3.90
C ALA A 107 -34.19 28.46 3.35
N GLY A 108 -35.53 28.43 3.33
CA GLY A 108 -36.35 29.51 2.76
C GLY A 108 -36.61 29.41 1.25
N ALA A 109 -36.23 28.29 0.60
CA ALA A 109 -36.62 28.03 -0.77
C ALA A 109 -38.15 28.08 -0.96
N ASP A 110 -38.59 28.67 -2.07
CA ASP A 110 -40.01 28.75 -2.44
C ASP A 110 -40.59 27.34 -2.59
N LEU A 111 -41.60 27.05 -1.78
CA LEU A 111 -42.24 25.74 -1.73
C LEU A 111 -42.95 25.39 -3.05
N THR A 112 -43.56 26.37 -3.72
CA THR A 112 -44.25 26.15 -5.00
C THR A 112 -43.25 25.81 -6.10
N LEU A 113 -42.11 26.51 -6.13
CA LEU A 113 -41.02 26.20 -7.07
C LEU A 113 -40.42 24.82 -6.80
N LEU A 114 -40.19 24.49 -5.53
CA LEU A 114 -39.64 23.19 -5.12
C LEU A 114 -40.60 22.04 -5.50
N GLN A 115 -41.90 22.21 -5.25
CA GLN A 115 -42.92 21.23 -5.64
C GLN A 115 -42.98 21.05 -7.16
N GLY A 116 -42.94 22.14 -7.93
CA GLY A 116 -42.92 22.08 -9.40
C GLY A 116 -41.68 21.38 -9.96
N ALA A 117 -40.50 21.66 -9.38
CA ALA A 117 -39.26 21.00 -9.77
C ALA A 117 -39.29 19.49 -9.46
N ILE A 118 -39.79 19.09 -8.29
CA ILE A 118 -39.94 17.68 -7.92
C ILE A 118 -40.97 16.99 -8.84
N ALA A 119 -42.11 17.61 -9.12
CA ALA A 119 -43.12 17.06 -10.01
C ALA A 119 -42.58 16.83 -11.44
N ALA A 120 -41.87 17.82 -11.98
CA ALA A 120 -41.23 17.73 -13.29
C ALA A 120 -40.19 16.60 -13.35
N LEU A 121 -39.36 16.43 -12.31
CA LEU A 121 -38.37 15.35 -12.23
C LEU A 121 -39.01 13.97 -12.03
N LEU A 122 -40.20 13.89 -11.42
CA LEU A 122 -40.97 12.67 -11.28
C LEU A 122 -41.89 12.38 -12.48
N GLY A 123 -41.89 13.25 -13.50
CA GLY A 123 -42.74 13.12 -14.69
C GLY A 123 -44.23 13.23 -14.40
N ARG A 124 -44.63 14.05 -13.42
CA ARG A 124 -46.03 14.26 -13.00
C ARG A 124 -46.47 15.70 -13.18
#